data_AF-A0A655J4J3-F1
#
_entry.id   AF-A0A655J4J3-F1
#
_cell.length_a   1.000
_cell.length_b   1.000
_cell.length_c   1.000
_cell.angle_alpha   90.00
_cell.angle_beta   90.00
_cell.angle_gamma   90.00
#
_symmetry.space_group_name_H-M   'P 1'
#
loop_
_entity.id
_entity.type
_entity.pdbx_description
1 polymer ?
#
loop_
_entity_poly.entity_id
_entity_poly.type
_entity_poly.pdbx_seq_one_letter_code
_entity_poly.pdbx_strand_id
1 'polypeptide(L)'
;MIKPAIVVALLFRTLDAFRIFDNIYVLTGGSNNTGSVSILGYDNLFKGFNVGLGSAISVLIFGCVAVIAFIFIKLFGAAAPGGEPSGR
;
A
#
# COMPACT_ATOMS: atom_id res chain seq x y z
N MET A 1 7.56 -24.55 -8.51
CA MET A 1 8.05 -24.03 -7.21
C MET A 1 8.20 -22.50 -7.13
N ILE A 2 8.06 -21.70 -8.21
CA ILE A 2 8.25 -20.23 -8.15
C ILE A 2 6.93 -19.43 -8.08
N LYS A 3 5.83 -20.01 -8.58
CA LYS A 3 4.50 -19.38 -8.65
C LYS A 3 3.97 -18.80 -7.32
N PRO A 4 4.07 -19.48 -6.15
CA PRO A 4 3.61 -18.88 -4.88
C PRO A 4 4.50 -17.73 -4.42
N ALA A 5 5.82 -17.80 -4.63
CA ALA A 5 6.74 -16.74 -4.23
C ALA A 5 6.55 -15.44 -5.04
N ILE A 6 6.31 -15.55 -6.36
CA ILE A 6 6.06 -14.38 -7.22
C ILE A 6 4.76 -13.66 -6.83
N VAL A 7 3.71 -14.40 -6.45
CA VAL A 7 2.44 -13.81 -6.02
C VAL A 7 2.61 -13.01 -4.73
N VAL A 8 3.34 -13.56 -3.76
CA VAL A 8 3.66 -12.87 -2.50
C VAL A 8 4.51 -11.61 -2.77
N ALA A 9 5.53 -11.72 -3.64
CA ALA A 9 6.36 -10.58 -4.03
C ALA A 9 5.56 -9.48 -4.73
N LEU A 10 4.62 -9.84 -5.62
CA LEU A 10 3.73 -8.90 -6.30
C LEU A 10 2.81 -8.19 -5.31
N LEU A 11 2.17 -8.92 -4.38
CA LEU A 11 1.33 -8.33 -3.35
C LEU A 11 2.10 -7.27 -2.55
N PHE A 12 3.23 -7.66 -1.95
CA PHE A 12 4.01 -6.73 -1.14
C PHE A 12 4.50 -5.52 -1.93
N ARG A 13 4.94 -5.73 -3.17
CA ARG A 13 5.40 -4.63 -4.04
C ARG A 13 4.26 -3.69 -4.44
N THR A 14 3.07 -4.21 -4.71
CA THR A 14 1.88 -3.39 -5.02
C THR A 14 1.43 -2.58 -3.80
N LEU A 15 1.44 -3.19 -2.60
CA LEU A 15 1.07 -2.50 -1.37
C LEU A 15 2.08 -1.40 -0.98
N ASP A 16 3.37 -1.69 -1.13
CA ASP A 16 4.47 -0.75 -0.93
C ASP A 16 4.39 0.43 -1.90
N ALA A 17 4.20 0.15 -3.20
CA ALA A 17 4.05 1.16 -4.23
C ALA A 17 2.82 2.06 -4.03
N PHE A 18 1.69 1.52 -3.55
CA PHE A 18 0.49 2.31 -3.29
C PHE A 18 0.67 3.33 -2.16
N ARG A 19 1.46 2.97 -1.14
CA ARG A 19 1.73 3.83 0.02
C ARG A 19 3.00 4.68 -0.13
N ILE A 20 3.65 4.64 -1.29
CA ILE A 20 4.96 5.27 -1.49
C ILE A 20 4.91 6.76 -1.18
N PHE A 21 5.70 7.16 -0.19
CA PHE A 21 5.81 8.53 0.29
C PHE A 21 7.21 9.07 0.02
N ASP A 22 8.22 8.35 0.52
CA ASP A 22 9.62 8.79 0.49
C ASP A 22 10.11 9.15 -0.91
N ASN A 23 9.94 8.25 -1.88
CA ASN A 23 10.52 8.44 -3.21
C ASN A 23 9.93 9.68 -3.92
N ILE A 24 8.61 9.87 -3.84
CA ILE A 24 7.94 11.00 -4.51
C ILE A 24 8.24 12.32 -3.78
N TYR A 25 8.27 12.28 -2.44
CA TYR A 25 8.58 13.44 -1.62
C TYR A 25 10.02 13.93 -1.84
N VAL A 26 10.99 13.02 -1.89
CA VAL A 26 12.40 13.36 -2.12
C VAL A 26 12.66 13.86 -3.55
N LEU A 27 12.06 13.22 -4.56
CA LEU A 27 12.33 13.56 -5.96
C LEU A 27 11.64 14.84 -6.44
N THR A 28 10.39 15.05 -6.00
CA THR A 28 9.54 16.12 -6.56
C THR A 28 8.83 16.96 -5.51
N GLY A 29 8.81 16.53 -4.24
CA GLY A 29 8.01 17.18 -3.19
C GLY A 29 6.52 17.23 -3.48
N GLY A 30 6.01 16.50 -4.49
CA GLY A 30 4.63 16.59 -4.99
C GLY A 30 4.38 17.69 -6.04
N SER A 31 5.42 18.36 -6.57
CA SER A 31 5.31 19.41 -7.59
C SER A 31 4.91 18.86 -8.97
N ASN A 32 4.08 19.56 -9.74
CA ASN A 32 3.47 19.12 -11.02
C ASN A 32 2.45 17.96 -10.92
N ASN A 33 1.60 17.94 -9.88
CA ASN A 33 0.56 16.92 -9.68
C ASN A 33 1.08 15.46 -9.54
N THR A 34 2.36 15.26 -9.19
CA THR A 34 2.94 13.94 -8.91
C THR A 34 2.68 13.43 -7.49
N GLY A 35 1.87 14.13 -6.70
CA GLY A 35 1.59 13.74 -5.31
C GLY A 35 0.88 12.37 -5.21
N SER A 36 1.41 11.48 -4.36
CA SER A 36 0.72 10.25 -3.98
C SER A 36 -0.34 10.50 -2.90
N VAL A 37 -1.20 9.51 -2.68
CA VAL A 37 -2.20 9.53 -1.60
C VAL A 37 -1.53 9.75 -0.22
N SER A 38 -0.31 9.26 -0.04
CA SER A 38 0.50 9.49 1.17
C SER A 38 0.98 10.95 1.30
N ILE A 39 1.31 11.63 0.21
CA ILE A 39 1.67 13.06 0.22
C ILE A 39 0.47 13.93 0.58
N LEU A 40 -0.73 13.58 0.12
CA LEU A 40 -1.95 14.29 0.48
C LEU A 40 -2.21 14.24 2.00
N GLY A 41 -2.00 13.08 2.62
CA GLY A 41 -2.09 12.92 4.08
C GLY A 41 -1.04 13.75 4.81
N TYR A 42 0.20 13.76 4.32
CA TYR A 42 1.29 14.54 4.90
C TYR A 42 1.04 16.05 4.84
N ASP A 43 0.59 16.57 3.69
CA ASP A 43 0.31 17.99 3.53
C ASP A 43 -0.84 18.46 4.44
N ASN A 44 -1.91 17.67 4.58
CA ASN A 44 -3.01 18.02 5.48
C ASN A 44 -2.63 17.92 6.97
N LEU A 45 -1.76 16.97 7.33
CA LEU A 45 -1.32 16.76 8.70
C LEU A 45 -0.27 17.79 9.15
N PHE A 46 0.76 18.02 8.33
CA PHE A 46 1.94 18.80 8.70
C PHE A 46 1.93 20.23 8.14
N LYS A 47 1.36 20.49 6.95
CA LYS A 47 1.25 21.86 6.41
C LYS A 47 -0.03 22.56 6.86
N GLY A 48 -1.12 21.80 7.03
CA GLY A 48 -2.41 22.31 7.49
C GLY A 48 -2.62 22.35 9.01
N PHE A 49 -1.71 21.75 9.81
CA PHE A 49 -1.88 21.50 11.25
C PHE A 49 -3.20 20.82 11.64
N ASN A 50 -3.86 20.16 10.68
CA ASN A 50 -5.20 19.62 10.85
C ASN A 50 -5.13 18.12 11.13
N VAL A 51 -4.80 17.81 12.38
CA VAL A 51 -4.54 16.44 12.84
C VAL A 51 -5.75 15.51 12.63
N GLY A 52 -6.97 16.06 12.74
CA GLY A 52 -8.20 15.34 12.45
C GLY A 52 -8.31 14.90 10.99
N LEU A 53 -8.03 15.80 10.05
CA LEU A 53 -8.02 15.47 8.61
C LEU A 53 -6.90 14.51 8.25
N GLY A 54 -5.68 14.73 8.76
CA GLY A 54 -4.54 13.83 8.52
C GLY A 54 -4.79 12.40 9.03
N SER A 55 -5.44 12.25 10.19
CA SER A 55 -5.84 10.95 10.73
C SER A 55 -6.92 10.28 9.88
N ALA A 56 -7.95 11.01 9.45
CA ALA A 56 -9.01 10.50 8.58
C ALA A 56 -8.46 9.99 7.23
N ILE A 57 -7.54 10.74 6.61
CA ILE A 57 -6.86 10.33 5.37
C ILE A 57 -6.06 9.05 5.59
N SER A 58 -5.35 8.92 6.72
CA SER A 58 -4.58 7.72 7.04
C SER A 58 -5.45 6.47 7.19
N VAL A 59 -6.63 6.61 7.82
CA VAL A 59 -7.61 5.52 7.95
C VAL A 59 -8.18 5.12 6.58
N LEU A 60 -8.43 6.10 5.70
CA LEU A 60 -8.94 5.84 4.35
C LEU A 60 -7.89 5.10 3.50
N ILE A 61 -6.61 5.50 3.57
CA ILE A 61 -5.49 4.79 2.93
C ILE A 61 -5.40 3.35 3.46
N PHE A 62 -5.52 3.15 4.77
CA PHE A 62 -5.53 1.82 5.37
C PHE A 62 -6.67 0.96 4.82
N GLY A 63 -7.88 1.52 4.72
CA GLY A 63 -9.03 0.85 4.10
C GLY A 63 -8.77 0.43 2.65
N CYS A 64 -8.23 1.32 1.82
CA CYS A 64 -7.88 0.99 0.43
C CYS A 64 -6.85 -0.13 0.33
N VAL A 65 -5.80 -0.09 1.15
CA VAL A 65 -4.77 -1.13 1.22
C VAL A 65 -5.37 -2.48 1.64
N ALA A 66 -6.26 -2.47 2.63
CA ALA A 66 -6.97 -3.67 3.07
C ALA A 66 -7.85 -4.26 1.96
N VAL A 67 -8.54 -3.42 1.18
CA VAL A 67 -9.33 -3.86 0.02
C VAL A 67 -8.44 -4.48 -1.06
N ILE A 68 -7.30 -3.86 -1.38
CA ILE A 68 -6.34 -4.40 -2.35
C ILE A 68 -5.82 -5.75 -1.89
N ALA A 69 -5.42 -5.87 -0.62
CA ALA A 69 -4.97 -7.13 -0.03
C ALA A 69 -6.08 -8.20 -0.08
N PHE A 70 -7.32 -7.85 0.25
CA PHE A 70 -8.46 -8.76 0.18
C PHE A 70 -8.74 -9.26 -1.24
N ILE A 71 -8.70 -8.37 -2.24
CA ILE A 71 -8.86 -8.73 -3.66
C ILE A 71 -7.75 -9.69 -4.09
N PHE A 72 -6.50 -9.41 -3.73
CA PHE A 72 -5.37 -10.29 -4.04
C PHE A 72 -5.53 -11.66 -3.38
N ILE A 73 -5.89 -11.72 -2.09
CA ILE A 73 -6.11 -12.98 -1.39
C ILE A 73 -7.25 -13.78 -2.04
N LYS A 74 -8.35 -13.12 -2.41
CA LYS A 74 -9.49 -13.79 -3.06
C LYS A 74 -9.18 -14.25 -4.48
N LEU A 75 -8.41 -13.47 -5.25
CA LEU A 75 -8.05 -13.80 -6.63
C LEU A 75 -6.99 -14.90 -6.70
N PHE A 76 -6.01 -14.86 -5.80
CA PHE A 76 -4.89 -15.80 -5.80
C PHE A 76 -5.08 -16.98 -4.84
N GLY A 77 -6.08 -16.93 -3.94
CA GLY A 77 -6.76 -18.04 -3.23
C GLY A 77 -5.93 -19.00 -2.36
N ALA A 78 -4.62 -19.12 -2.59
CA ALA A 78 -3.78 -20.19 -2.09
C ALA A 78 -2.33 -19.73 -1.79
N ALA A 79 -2.06 -18.42 -1.85
CA ALA A 79 -0.75 -17.85 -1.55
C ALA A 79 -0.69 -17.20 -0.15
N ALA A 80 -1.47 -17.71 0.80
CA ALA A 80 -1.18 -17.45 2.21
C ALA A 80 0.24 -17.98 2.48
N PRO A 81 1.19 -17.14 2.93
CA PRO A 81 2.52 -17.61 3.27
C PRO A 81 2.37 -18.53 4.49
N GLY A 82 2.48 -19.85 4.25
CA GLY A 82 2.31 -20.86 5.30
C GLY A 82 1.50 -22.11 4.90
N GLY A 83 0.99 -22.21 3.68
CA GLY A 83 0.46 -23.49 3.18
C GLY A 83 1.60 -24.45 2.87
N GLU A 84 2.04 -25.23 3.86
CA GLU A 84 2.94 -26.37 3.65
C GLU A 84 2.41 -27.24 2.50
N PRO A 85 3.26 -27.67 1.56
CA PRO A 85 2.87 -28.72 0.64
C PRO A 85 2.75 -29.98 1.48
N SER A 86 1.52 -30.38 1.83
CA SER A 86 1.26 -31.71 2.37
C SER A 86 1.79 -32.72 1.36
N GLY A 87 2.94 -33.27 1.69
CA GLY A 87 3.66 -34.22 0.86
C GLY A 87 2.83 -35.46 0.64
N ARG A 88 2.58 -35.76 -0.63
CA ARG A 88 2.49 -37.11 -1.17
C ARG A 88 3.21 -37.12 -2.50
#